data_AF-A0A5P2CQN1-F1
#
_entry.id   AF-A0A5P2CQN1-F1
#
_cell.length_a   1.000
_cell.length_b   1.000
_cell.length_c   1.000
_cell.angle_alpha   90.00
_cell.angle_beta   90.00
_cell.angle_gamma   90.00
#
_symmetry.space_group_name_H-M   'P 1'
#
loop_
_entity.id
_entity.type
_entity.pdbx_description
1 polymer ?
#
loop_
_entity_poly.entity_id
_entity_poly.type
_entity_poly.pdbx_seq_one_letter_code
_entity_poly.pdbx_strand_id
1 'polypeptide(L)'
;MDQVQPRPAAVHDLRRAVAVQDLARLDAKRGVPARRSGDGPHPRRHRAVEAGALRRRSQSEARLSVRAERALPHRQPRLHPPRRPDQPVPPAPEKGSAVIRHRLYGKRIPGYPGYVAFSDGNVRGKSGRLLKPGPCRGYHFVNLVSASGAHVNRRLNRLICEAFHGAPPSPLHQAAHLNGVRTDNRADNLAWKTQRENEEDKDQHGTRQEPRRGEQNSRAKLTDANVQEIRRRYAEGGVTQQALSELFGVSSSIISGVIRGQRWTHVRDDGQ
;
A
#
# COMPACT_ATOMS: atom_id res chain seq x y z
N MET A 1 -47.00 -8.28 -71.25
CA MET A 1 -46.49 -6.93 -70.96
C MET A 1 -46.15 -6.88 -69.49
N ASP A 2 -44.88 -6.60 -69.20
CA ASP A 2 -44.27 -6.45 -67.89
C ASP A 2 -45.05 -5.52 -66.95
N GLN A 3 -44.82 -5.67 -65.64
CA GLN A 3 -44.10 -4.66 -64.84
C GLN A 3 -43.92 -5.15 -63.38
N VAL A 4 -42.78 -4.75 -62.83
CA VAL A 4 -42.10 -5.21 -61.62
C VAL A 4 -42.54 -4.40 -60.38
N GLN A 5 -42.44 -5.01 -59.19
CA GLN A 5 -42.78 -4.49 -57.84
C GLN A 5 -42.04 -3.18 -57.45
N PRO A 6 -42.42 -2.50 -56.34
CA PRO A 6 -41.67 -2.75 -55.09
C PRO A 6 -42.46 -2.69 -53.76
N ARG A 7 -41.89 -3.34 -52.73
CA ARG A 7 -42.29 -3.30 -51.29
C ARG A 7 -41.68 -2.08 -50.57
N PRO A 8 -42.23 -1.63 -49.42
CA PRO A 8 -41.46 -0.80 -48.48
C PRO A 8 -41.21 -1.48 -47.14
N ALA A 9 -39.93 -1.43 -46.73
CA ALA A 9 -39.42 -1.71 -45.40
C ALA A 9 -39.10 -0.37 -44.70
N ALA A 10 -39.64 -0.11 -43.50
CA ALA A 10 -39.15 0.93 -42.58
C ALA A 10 -39.92 0.93 -41.24
N VAL A 11 -39.46 0.16 -40.25
CA VAL A 11 -39.85 0.38 -38.82
C VAL A 11 -38.65 0.28 -37.88
N HIS A 12 -37.41 0.26 -38.41
CA HIS A 12 -36.22 -0.03 -37.61
C HIS A 12 -35.46 1.21 -37.08
N ASP A 13 -35.93 2.43 -37.34
CA ASP A 13 -35.10 3.64 -37.19
C ASP A 13 -35.56 4.68 -36.15
N LEU A 14 -36.50 4.34 -35.25
CA LEU A 14 -36.99 5.30 -34.23
C LEU A 14 -36.65 4.96 -32.77
N ARG A 15 -35.77 3.98 -32.51
CA ARG A 15 -35.34 3.61 -31.13
C ARG A 15 -33.87 3.92 -30.82
N ARG A 16 -33.16 4.58 -31.73
CA ARG A 16 -31.77 5.06 -31.53
C ARG A 16 -31.67 6.49 -31.00
N ALA A 17 -32.76 7.26 -31.00
CA ALA A 17 -32.73 8.69 -30.77
C ALA A 17 -32.86 9.13 -29.29
N VAL A 18 -33.26 8.25 -28.37
CA VAL A 18 -33.46 8.63 -26.95
C VAL A 18 -32.19 8.39 -26.10
N ALA A 19 -31.19 7.66 -26.61
CA ALA A 19 -29.98 7.32 -25.84
C ALA A 19 -28.80 8.32 -25.98
N VAL A 20 -28.94 9.38 -26.77
CA VAL A 20 -27.82 10.30 -27.10
C VAL A 20 -27.91 11.65 -26.35
N GLN A 21 -29.03 11.97 -25.69
CA GLN A 21 -29.20 13.29 -25.06
C GLN A 21 -28.63 13.44 -23.65
N ASP A 22 -28.20 12.37 -22.98
CA ASP A 22 -27.59 12.45 -21.62
C ASP A 22 -26.05 12.40 -21.60
N LEU A 23 -25.39 12.26 -22.76
CA LEU A 23 -23.92 12.20 -22.85
C LEU A 23 -23.20 13.56 -22.79
N ALA A 24 -23.94 14.67 -22.72
CA ALA A 24 -23.36 16.02 -22.82
C ALA A 24 -23.12 16.75 -21.47
N ARG A 25 -23.12 16.06 -20.32
CA ARG A 25 -22.93 16.72 -19.00
C ARG A 25 -21.73 16.24 -18.16
N LEU A 26 -20.87 15.34 -18.65
CA LEU A 26 -19.73 14.83 -17.86
C LEU A 26 -18.34 15.09 -18.42
N ASP A 27 -18.20 15.85 -19.52
CA ASP A 27 -16.89 16.08 -20.16
C ASP A 27 -16.24 17.43 -19.81
N ALA A 28 -16.19 17.73 -18.51
CA ALA A 28 -15.44 18.87 -17.98
C ALA A 28 -14.57 18.44 -16.79
N LYS A 29 -13.51 17.67 -17.07
CA LYS A 29 -12.19 17.68 -16.39
C LYS A 29 -11.46 16.36 -16.66
N ARG A 30 -10.50 16.38 -17.60
CA ARG A 30 -9.21 15.64 -17.55
C ARG A 30 -8.39 15.92 -18.81
N GLY A 31 -7.60 17.00 -18.77
CA GLY A 31 -6.46 17.14 -19.66
C GLY A 31 -5.31 16.26 -19.16
N VAL A 32 -4.90 15.27 -19.96
CA VAL A 32 -3.64 14.53 -19.78
C VAL A 32 -2.88 14.61 -21.09
N PRO A 33 -1.66 15.19 -21.15
CA PRO A 33 -0.93 15.29 -22.40
C PRO A 33 -0.27 13.96 -22.78
N ALA A 34 -0.37 13.62 -24.06
CA ALA A 34 0.20 12.45 -24.69
C ALA A 34 1.75 12.46 -24.67
N ARG A 35 2.35 11.30 -24.36
CA ARG A 35 3.79 11.05 -24.52
C ARG A 35 4.07 10.71 -25.98
N ARG A 36 4.98 11.46 -26.63
CA ARG A 36 5.58 11.07 -27.91
C ARG A 36 6.82 10.22 -27.68
N SER A 37 6.88 9.10 -28.37
CA SER A 37 8.05 8.23 -28.53
C SER A 37 9.02 8.86 -29.53
N GLY A 38 10.32 8.76 -29.26
CA GLY A 38 11.39 9.16 -30.16
C GLY A 38 12.71 8.55 -29.70
N ASP A 39 13.09 7.44 -30.34
CA ASP A 39 14.41 6.83 -30.25
C ASP A 39 15.45 7.66 -31.02
N GLY A 40 16.64 7.86 -30.44
CA GLY A 40 17.79 8.51 -31.07
C GLY A 40 18.96 8.70 -30.08
N PRO A 41 20.23 8.56 -30.50
CA PRO A 41 21.33 8.08 -29.64
C PRO A 41 21.95 9.16 -28.74
N HIS A 42 22.27 8.76 -27.50
CA HIS A 42 22.97 9.57 -26.51
C HIS A 42 24.49 9.67 -26.79
N PRO A 43 25.09 10.88 -26.89
CA PRO A 43 26.53 11.02 -26.82
C PRO A 43 27.00 11.11 -25.35
N ARG A 44 28.07 10.38 -25.05
CA ARG A 44 28.82 10.40 -23.79
C ARG A 44 29.39 11.80 -23.53
N ARG A 45 29.29 12.30 -22.29
CA ARG A 45 30.18 13.38 -21.80
C ARG A 45 30.66 13.09 -20.38
N HIS A 46 31.99 12.97 -20.28
CA HIS A 46 32.75 13.07 -19.04
C HIS A 46 32.84 14.54 -18.58
N ARG A 47 32.88 14.71 -17.25
CA ARG A 47 33.39 15.84 -16.44
C ARG A 47 32.85 17.26 -16.69
N ALA A 48 32.21 17.80 -15.66
CA ALA A 48 32.55 19.10 -15.08
C ALA A 48 32.13 19.13 -13.61
N VAL A 49 33.14 19.15 -12.72
CA VAL A 49 33.04 19.54 -11.32
C VAL A 49 33.03 21.09 -11.30
N GLU A 50 32.44 21.69 -10.27
CA GLU A 50 32.38 23.15 -9.98
C GLU A 50 31.23 23.96 -10.61
N ALA A 51 30.07 23.98 -9.93
CA ALA A 51 29.14 25.13 -9.89
C ALA A 51 28.00 24.97 -8.85
N GLY A 52 28.25 24.28 -7.72
CA GLY A 52 27.20 23.93 -6.75
C GLY A 52 27.12 24.80 -5.48
N ALA A 53 28.03 25.75 -5.28
CA ALA A 53 28.24 26.38 -3.97
C ALA A 53 27.56 27.74 -3.76
N LEU A 54 26.99 28.39 -4.78
CA LEU A 54 26.37 29.72 -4.63
C LEU A 54 24.82 29.76 -4.74
N ARG A 55 24.14 28.62 -4.86
CA ARG A 55 22.66 28.55 -4.86
C ARG A 55 22.03 28.06 -3.54
N ARG A 56 22.78 28.11 -2.43
CA ARG A 56 22.27 27.73 -1.08
C ARG A 56 22.24 28.86 -0.06
N ARG A 57 22.42 30.12 -0.47
CA ARG A 57 22.33 31.30 0.43
C ARG A 57 21.20 32.28 0.12
N SER A 58 20.36 32.07 -0.91
CA SER A 58 19.22 32.97 -1.20
C SER A 58 17.83 32.35 -0.95
N GLN A 59 17.74 31.20 -0.27
CA GLN A 59 16.46 30.56 0.08
C GLN A 59 16.17 30.51 1.60
N SER A 60 17.01 31.14 2.43
CA SER A 60 16.83 31.22 3.89
C SER A 60 16.11 32.49 4.37
N GLU A 61 15.97 33.54 3.55
CA GLU A 61 15.38 34.81 3.99
C GLU A 61 13.94 35.08 3.51
N ALA A 62 13.41 34.27 2.58
CA ALA A 62 12.03 34.44 2.09
C ALA A 62 10.98 33.56 2.81
N ARG A 63 11.31 32.96 3.96
CA ARG A 63 10.40 32.10 4.74
C ARG A 63 10.03 32.64 6.14
N LEU A 64 10.45 33.86 6.47
CA LEU A 64 10.21 34.46 7.80
C LEU A 64 9.16 35.58 7.84
N SER A 65 8.43 35.87 6.76
CA SER A 65 7.48 36.99 6.72
C SER A 65 6.04 36.68 6.28
N VAL A 66 5.61 35.40 6.23
CA VAL A 66 4.18 35.04 5.97
C VAL A 66 3.62 34.13 7.07
N ARG A 67 4.01 34.38 8.32
CA ARG A 67 3.51 33.65 9.49
C ARG A 67 3.00 34.59 10.58
N ALA A 68 2.21 35.57 10.16
CA ALA A 68 1.27 36.30 11.00
C ALA A 68 -0.06 36.33 10.24
N GLU A 69 -1.17 36.23 10.95
CA GLU A 69 -2.55 36.19 10.42
C GLU A 69 -3.02 34.87 9.82
N ARG A 70 -3.36 33.93 10.71
CA ARG A 70 -4.58 33.10 10.62
C ARG A 70 -4.87 32.47 11.98
N ALA A 71 -5.54 33.23 12.84
CA ALA A 71 -6.11 32.72 14.07
C ALA A 71 -7.27 31.76 13.74
N LEU A 72 -7.14 30.51 14.15
CA LEU A 72 -8.23 29.51 14.14
C LEU A 72 -8.89 29.51 15.53
N PRO A 73 -10.22 29.37 15.64
CA PRO A 73 -10.90 29.39 16.94
C PRO A 73 -10.52 28.16 17.79
N HIS A 74 -10.38 28.40 19.10
CA HIS A 74 -10.12 27.39 20.13
C HIS A 74 -11.04 26.18 20.01
N ARG A 75 -10.47 25.01 19.66
CA ARG A 75 -11.13 23.71 19.89
C ARG A 75 -11.03 23.39 21.38
N GLN A 76 -12.18 23.31 22.06
CA GLN A 76 -12.25 22.76 23.41
C GLN A 76 -11.70 21.31 23.44
N PRO A 77 -11.04 20.90 24.54
CA PRO A 77 -10.55 19.54 24.70
C PRO A 77 -11.75 18.57 24.71
N ARG A 78 -11.71 17.57 23.82
CA ARG A 78 -12.70 16.49 23.84
C ARG A 78 -12.50 15.67 25.11
N LEU A 79 -13.39 15.86 26.08
CA LEU A 79 -13.58 14.95 27.20
C LEU A 79 -13.80 13.54 26.63
N HIS A 80 -12.94 12.59 27.04
CA HIS A 80 -13.17 11.19 26.75
C HIS A 80 -14.44 10.75 27.49
N PRO A 81 -15.36 10.00 26.86
CA PRO A 81 -16.49 9.44 27.58
C PRO A 81 -15.99 8.51 28.69
N PRO A 82 -16.67 8.45 29.86
CA PRO A 82 -16.31 7.52 30.91
C PRO A 82 -16.36 6.08 30.38
N ARG A 83 -15.42 5.24 30.83
CA ARG A 83 -15.38 3.82 30.50
C ARG A 83 -16.74 3.19 30.86
N ARG A 84 -17.32 2.44 29.91
CA ARG A 84 -18.53 1.65 30.18
C ARG A 84 -18.24 0.64 31.31
N PRO A 85 -19.12 0.50 32.31
CA PRO A 85 -18.85 -0.32 33.49
C PRO A 85 -18.80 -1.84 33.25
N ASP A 86 -19.13 -2.34 32.05
CA ASP A 86 -19.27 -3.80 31.81
C ASP A 86 -18.31 -4.38 30.75
N GLN A 87 -17.13 -3.82 30.54
CA GLN A 87 -16.11 -4.56 29.79
C GLN A 87 -15.38 -5.52 30.73
N PRO A 88 -15.39 -6.85 30.47
CA PRO A 88 -14.62 -7.79 31.27
C PRO A 88 -13.15 -7.37 31.21
N VAL A 89 -12.59 -7.08 32.39
CA VAL A 89 -11.15 -6.87 32.54
C VAL A 89 -10.48 -8.16 32.06
N PRO A 90 -9.50 -8.09 31.13
CA PRO A 90 -8.79 -9.30 30.73
C PRO A 90 -8.23 -9.97 31.99
N PRO A 91 -8.35 -11.31 32.12
CA PRO A 91 -7.90 -12.01 33.30
C PRO A 91 -6.43 -11.65 33.57
N ALA A 92 -6.13 -11.32 34.83
CA ALA A 92 -4.75 -11.08 35.25
C ALA A 92 -3.89 -12.27 34.80
N PRO A 93 -2.69 -12.03 34.23
CA PRO A 93 -1.85 -13.11 33.74
C PRO A 93 -1.63 -14.12 34.87
N GLU A 94 -1.95 -15.39 34.57
CA GLU A 94 -1.88 -16.48 35.53
C GLU A 94 -0.49 -16.53 36.17
N LYS A 95 -0.48 -16.59 37.51
CA LYS A 95 0.73 -16.76 38.33
C LYS A 95 1.32 -18.16 38.04
N GLY A 96 2.14 -18.25 37.01
CA GLY A 96 2.74 -19.52 36.57
C GLY A 96 3.50 -19.48 35.26
N SER A 97 3.34 -18.44 34.42
CA SER A 97 4.25 -18.23 33.30
C SER A 97 5.61 -17.80 33.85
N ALA A 98 6.58 -18.73 33.86
CA ALA A 98 7.97 -18.42 34.13
C ALA A 98 8.40 -17.36 33.12
N VAL A 99 8.39 -16.09 33.53
CA VAL A 99 9.07 -15.03 32.79
C VAL A 99 10.52 -15.43 32.80
N ILE A 100 10.99 -16.09 31.74
CA ILE A 100 12.41 -16.34 31.53
C ILE A 100 13.03 -14.95 31.56
N ARG A 101 13.67 -14.61 32.68
CA ARG A 101 14.51 -13.42 32.79
C ARG A 101 15.70 -13.71 31.88
N HIS A 102 15.54 -13.47 30.58
CA HIS A 102 16.62 -13.61 29.63
C HIS A 102 17.75 -12.71 30.12
N ARG A 103 18.83 -13.33 30.59
CA ARG A 103 20.05 -12.62 30.96
C ARG A 103 20.41 -11.75 29.76
N LEU A 104 20.66 -10.46 29.99
CA LEU A 104 21.11 -9.58 28.91
C LEU A 104 22.52 -10.03 28.51
N TYR A 105 22.69 -10.53 27.29
CA TYR A 105 24.01 -10.88 26.75
C TYR A 105 24.14 -10.43 25.30
N GLY A 106 25.37 -10.10 24.93
CA GLY A 106 25.71 -9.60 23.61
C GLY A 106 26.44 -10.64 22.76
N LYS A 107 26.15 -10.66 21.45
CA LYS A 107 26.89 -11.42 20.43
C LYS A 107 27.43 -10.48 19.37
N ARG A 108 28.61 -10.81 18.82
CA ARG A 108 29.17 -10.08 17.67
C ARG A 108 28.27 -10.31 16.44
N ILE A 109 28.09 -9.27 15.64
CA ILE A 109 27.27 -9.36 14.43
C ILE A 109 28.17 -9.80 13.26
N PRO A 110 27.89 -10.94 12.59
CA PRO A 110 28.65 -11.40 11.43
C PRO A 110 28.74 -10.32 10.33
N GLY A 111 29.94 -10.11 9.77
CA GLY A 111 30.18 -9.13 8.70
C GLY A 111 30.26 -7.65 9.15
N TYR A 112 30.04 -7.38 10.45
CA TYR A 112 30.06 -6.02 11.02
C TYR A 112 31.00 -5.94 12.23
N PRO A 113 32.33 -5.87 12.00
CA PRO A 113 33.31 -5.82 13.08
C PRO A 113 33.11 -4.57 13.95
N GLY A 114 33.20 -4.76 15.27
CA GLY A 114 33.00 -3.70 16.27
C GLY A 114 31.53 -3.42 16.62
N TYR A 115 30.58 -4.16 16.07
CA TYR A 115 29.16 -4.09 16.46
C TYR A 115 28.75 -5.32 17.28
N VAL A 116 27.87 -5.09 18.27
CA VAL A 116 27.36 -6.14 19.16
C VAL A 116 25.84 -6.05 19.24
N ALA A 117 25.16 -7.16 18.94
CA ALA A 117 23.73 -7.34 19.10
C ALA A 117 23.44 -7.89 20.51
N PHE A 118 22.44 -7.36 21.19
CA PHE A 118 22.00 -7.80 22.52
C PHE A 118 20.69 -8.59 22.45
N SER A 119 20.48 -9.46 23.43
CA SER A 119 19.31 -10.34 23.50
C SER A 119 17.98 -9.57 23.62
N ASP A 120 18.01 -8.34 24.11
CA ASP A 120 16.85 -7.43 24.20
C ASP A 120 16.49 -6.75 22.86
N GLY A 121 17.27 -7.00 21.80
CA GLY A 121 17.05 -6.44 20.48
C GLY A 121 17.78 -5.14 20.18
N ASN A 122 18.65 -4.68 21.09
CA ASN A 122 19.46 -3.49 20.86
C ASN A 122 20.82 -3.82 20.19
N VAL A 123 21.41 -2.84 19.51
CA VAL A 123 22.76 -2.97 18.93
C VAL A 123 23.66 -1.88 19.45
N ARG A 124 24.87 -2.25 19.88
CA ARG A 124 25.95 -1.33 20.24
C ARG A 124 26.90 -1.13 19.06
N GLY A 125 27.24 0.13 18.80
CA GLY A 125 28.18 0.53 17.76
C GLY A 125 29.65 0.47 18.18
N LYS A 126 30.52 0.75 17.21
CA LYS A 126 31.99 0.77 17.39
C LYS A 126 32.47 1.71 18.50
N SER A 127 31.75 2.80 18.75
CA SER A 127 32.05 3.77 19.82
C SER A 127 31.61 3.30 21.21
N GLY A 128 31.05 2.10 21.34
CA GLY A 128 30.53 1.57 22.60
C GLY A 128 29.13 2.07 22.98
N ARG A 129 28.52 2.96 22.20
CA ARG A 129 27.15 3.45 22.44
C ARG A 129 26.09 2.58 21.75
N LEU A 130 24.90 2.50 22.34
CA LEU A 130 23.74 1.91 21.68
C LEU A 130 23.34 2.74 20.46
N LEU A 131 23.05 2.05 19.36
CA LEU A 131 22.54 2.65 18.14
C LEU A 131 21.05 2.95 18.31
N LYS A 132 20.62 4.11 17.81
CA LYS A 132 19.20 4.47 17.76
C LYS A 132 18.59 3.96 16.46
N PRO A 133 17.64 2.99 16.50
CA PRO A 133 16.98 2.54 15.30
C PRO A 133 16.04 3.60 14.72
N GLY A 134 15.98 3.67 13.39
CA GLY A 134 15.01 4.47 12.65
C GLY A 134 13.87 3.58 12.12
N PRO A 135 12.60 4.05 12.15
CA PRO A 135 11.48 3.29 11.59
C PRO A 135 11.42 3.44 10.06
N CYS A 136 11.20 2.34 9.35
CA CYS A 136 10.90 2.33 7.91
C CYS A 136 9.96 1.16 7.60
N ARG A 137 8.81 1.45 6.97
CA ARG A 137 7.79 0.45 6.59
C ARG A 137 7.38 -0.48 7.75
N GLY A 138 7.33 0.06 8.96
CA GLY A 138 6.97 -0.67 10.18
C GLY A 138 8.10 -1.52 10.79
N TYR A 139 9.32 -1.49 10.25
CA TYR A 139 10.49 -2.17 10.82
C TYR A 139 11.52 -1.16 11.33
N HIS A 140 12.37 -1.60 12.26
CA HIS A 140 13.52 -0.85 12.73
C HIS A 140 14.75 -1.10 11.85
N PHE A 141 15.50 -0.05 11.56
CA PHE A 141 16.74 -0.09 10.80
C PHE A 141 17.87 0.67 11.51
N VAL A 142 19.10 0.23 11.30
CA VAL A 142 20.31 0.91 11.79
C VAL A 142 21.31 1.10 10.66
N ASN A 143 22.10 2.17 10.75
CA ASN A 143 23.22 2.41 9.86
C ASN A 143 24.48 1.78 10.46
N LEU A 144 25.18 0.99 9.66
CA LEU A 144 26.39 0.26 10.03
C LEU A 144 27.49 0.54 9.01
N VAL A 145 28.70 0.17 9.38
CA VAL A 145 29.84 0.10 8.45
C VAL A 145 30.21 -1.38 8.33
N SER A 146 30.16 -1.93 7.12
CA SER A 146 30.53 -3.32 6.83
C SER A 146 32.01 -3.57 7.12
N ALA A 147 32.41 -4.85 7.13
CA ALA A 147 33.82 -5.23 7.18
C ALA A 147 34.66 -4.61 6.03
N SER A 148 34.06 -4.39 4.86
CA SER A 148 34.69 -3.73 3.71
C SER A 148 34.74 -2.20 3.80
N GLY A 149 34.23 -1.60 4.88
CA GLY A 149 34.20 -0.15 5.06
C GLY A 149 32.99 0.57 4.45
N ALA A 150 32.07 -0.15 3.79
CA ALA A 150 30.89 0.46 3.19
C ALA A 150 29.82 0.81 4.24
N HIS A 151 29.23 2.00 4.14
CA HIS A 151 28.07 2.39 4.94
C HIS A 151 26.82 1.67 4.41
N VAL A 152 26.11 0.95 5.28
CA VAL A 152 24.91 0.19 4.91
C VAL A 152 23.79 0.45 5.90
N ASN A 153 22.56 0.46 5.40
CA ASN A 153 21.35 0.49 6.21
C ASN A 153 20.76 -0.93 6.29
N ARG A 154 20.62 -1.48 7.49
CA ARG A 154 20.19 -2.88 7.69
C ARG A 154 19.02 -2.96 8.66
N ARG A 155 18.11 -3.90 8.40
CA ARG A 155 17.00 -4.22 9.29
C ARG A 155 17.52 -4.76 10.61
N LEU A 156 17.04 -4.21 11.71
CA LEU A 156 17.46 -4.55 13.06
C LEU A 156 17.15 -6.03 13.36
N ASN A 157 15.92 -6.48 13.09
CA ASN A 157 15.53 -7.87 13.32
C ASN A 157 16.46 -8.88 12.64
N ARG A 158 16.89 -8.60 11.39
CA ARG A 158 17.79 -9.48 10.66
C ARG A 158 19.17 -9.56 11.30
N LEU A 159 19.72 -8.42 11.75
CA LEU A 159 21.03 -8.39 12.42
C LEU A 159 21.02 -9.19 13.73
N ILE A 160 19.97 -9.03 14.53
CA ILE A 160 19.80 -9.78 15.77
C ILE A 160 19.64 -11.27 15.45
N CYS A 161 18.77 -11.62 14.49
CA CYS A 161 18.56 -13.01 14.09
C CYS A 161 19.87 -13.67 13.59
N GLU A 162 20.65 -12.98 12.76
CA GLU A 162 21.96 -13.46 12.28
C GLU A 162 22.95 -13.67 13.43
N ALA A 163 22.96 -12.79 14.43
CA ALA A 163 23.87 -12.89 15.56
C ALA A 163 23.49 -14.01 16.55
N PHE A 164 22.19 -14.25 16.77
CA PHE A 164 21.71 -15.20 17.78
C PHE A 164 21.41 -16.59 17.23
N HIS A 165 20.85 -16.66 16.02
CA HIS A 165 20.38 -17.88 15.35
C HIS A 165 21.24 -18.26 14.14
N GLY A 166 22.32 -17.52 13.87
CA GLY A 166 23.24 -17.80 12.77
C GLY A 166 22.71 -17.36 11.41
N ALA A 167 23.44 -17.75 10.36
CA ALA A 167 23.06 -17.44 8.99
C ALA A 167 21.68 -18.01 8.64
N PRO A 168 20.93 -17.36 7.73
CA PRO A 168 19.67 -17.92 7.26
C PRO A 168 19.91 -19.29 6.62
N PRO A 169 19.04 -20.30 6.88
CA PRO A 169 19.19 -21.64 6.31
C PRO A 169 19.15 -21.66 4.78
N SER A 170 18.49 -20.68 4.16
CA SER A 170 18.52 -20.47 2.71
C SER A 170 18.32 -18.99 2.34
N PRO A 171 18.64 -18.58 1.10
CA PRO A 171 18.42 -17.20 0.64
C PRO A 171 16.96 -16.73 0.70
N LEU A 172 16.01 -17.67 0.73
CA LEU A 172 14.57 -17.39 0.80
C LEU A 172 14.10 -17.06 2.22
N HIS A 173 14.90 -17.40 3.24
CA HIS A 173 14.53 -17.16 4.62
C HIS A 173 14.65 -15.68 5.00
N GLN A 174 13.63 -15.23 5.72
CA GLN A 174 13.49 -13.90 6.27
C GLN A 174 13.48 -14.01 7.79
N ALA A 175 14.02 -13.00 8.47
CA ALA A 175 13.87 -12.89 9.91
C ALA A 175 12.42 -12.47 10.20
N ALA A 176 11.67 -13.34 10.88
CA ALA A 176 10.28 -13.17 11.22
C ALA A 176 10.10 -12.92 12.72
N HIS A 177 9.03 -12.20 13.06
CA HIS A 177 8.63 -11.90 14.44
C HIS A 177 7.56 -12.89 14.88
N LEU A 178 7.87 -13.70 15.91
CA LEU A 178 7.01 -14.79 16.38
C LEU A 178 5.70 -14.30 17.03
N ASN A 179 5.65 -13.05 17.48
CA ASN A 179 4.45 -12.42 18.02
C ASN A 179 3.74 -11.47 17.04
N GLY A 180 4.20 -11.37 15.79
CA GLY A 180 3.67 -10.45 14.78
C GLY A 180 3.98 -8.96 15.02
N VAL A 181 4.67 -8.60 16.11
CA VAL A 181 5.02 -7.20 16.44
C VAL A 181 6.38 -6.85 15.85
N ARG A 182 6.36 -6.14 14.72
CA ARG A 182 7.58 -5.79 13.93
C ARG A 182 8.64 -4.96 14.68
N THR A 183 8.26 -4.33 15.79
CA THR A 183 9.13 -3.51 16.62
C THR A 183 9.76 -4.26 17.80
N ASP A 184 9.26 -5.45 18.13
CA ASP A 184 9.81 -6.31 19.19
C ASP A 184 10.98 -7.13 18.66
N ASN A 185 12.19 -6.58 18.75
CA ASN A 185 13.40 -7.16 18.16
C ASN A 185 14.17 -8.06 19.13
N ARG A 186 13.57 -8.48 20.26
CA ARG A 186 14.22 -9.40 21.19
C ARG A 186 14.60 -10.70 20.48
N ALA A 187 15.75 -11.24 20.82
CA ALA A 187 16.32 -12.39 20.10
C ALA A 187 15.45 -13.66 20.20
N ASP A 188 14.75 -13.84 21.32
CA ASP A 188 13.78 -14.91 21.57
C ASP A 188 12.52 -14.82 20.70
N ASN A 189 12.13 -13.60 20.28
CA ASN A 189 10.98 -13.33 19.43
C ASN A 189 11.29 -13.44 17.92
N LEU A 190 12.54 -13.75 17.56
CA LEU A 190 12.98 -13.78 16.16
C LEU A 190 13.32 -15.21 15.73
N ALA A 191 12.93 -15.56 14.51
CA ALA A 191 13.31 -16.82 13.88
C ALA A 191 13.46 -16.66 12.37
N TRP A 192 14.19 -17.58 11.74
CA TRP A 192 14.21 -17.71 10.29
C TRP A 192 12.94 -18.39 9.82
N LYS A 193 12.19 -17.73 8.92
CA LYS A 193 11.03 -18.31 8.24
C LYS A 193 11.10 -18.04 6.74
N THR A 194 10.60 -18.96 5.95
CA THR A 194 10.30 -18.71 4.53
C THR A 194 9.19 -17.68 4.41
N GLN A 195 9.05 -17.10 3.22
CA GLN A 195 7.93 -16.18 2.95
C GLN A 195 6.57 -16.85 3.19
N ARG A 196 6.42 -18.12 2.79
CA ARG A 196 5.17 -18.87 2.92
C ARG A 196 4.78 -19.05 4.39
N GLU A 197 5.71 -19.55 5.22
CA GLU A 197 5.46 -19.74 6.66
C GLU A 197 5.11 -18.42 7.35
N ASN A 198 5.83 -17.34 7.04
CA ASN A 198 5.53 -16.02 7.60
C ASN A 198 4.19 -15.42 7.08
N GLU A 199 3.69 -15.88 5.93
CA GLU A 199 2.36 -15.52 5.44
C GLU A 199 1.24 -16.32 6.11
N GLU A 200 1.48 -17.59 6.42
CA GLU A 200 0.58 -18.45 7.20
C GLU A 200 0.40 -17.91 8.63
N ASP A 201 1.47 -17.37 9.24
CA ASP A 201 1.41 -16.72 10.56
C ASP A 201 0.47 -15.51 10.61
N LYS A 202 0.14 -14.88 9.47
CA LYS A 202 -0.70 -13.66 9.46
C LYS A 202 -2.07 -13.90 10.06
N ASP A 203 -2.60 -15.11 9.89
CA ASP A 203 -3.89 -15.51 10.46
C ASP A 203 -3.78 -15.65 11.98
N GLN A 204 -2.75 -16.35 12.46
CA GLN A 204 -2.47 -16.53 13.89
C GLN A 204 -2.22 -15.19 14.60
N HIS A 205 -1.53 -14.27 13.94
CA HIS A 205 -1.23 -12.94 14.48
C HIS A 205 -2.38 -11.94 14.32
N GLY A 206 -3.48 -12.29 13.63
CA GLY A 206 -4.56 -11.35 13.32
C GLY A 206 -4.12 -10.17 12.46
N THR A 207 -3.06 -10.34 11.65
CA THR A 207 -2.49 -9.27 10.79
C THR A 207 -2.82 -9.44 9.32
N ARG A 208 -3.58 -10.48 8.94
CA ARG A 208 -4.11 -10.63 7.58
C ARG A 208 -5.07 -9.48 7.33
N GLN A 209 -4.76 -8.67 6.32
CA GLN A 209 -5.69 -7.66 5.85
C GLN A 209 -6.72 -8.33 4.96
N GLU A 210 -7.99 -8.03 5.18
CA GLU A 210 -9.05 -8.37 4.24
C GLU A 210 -8.70 -7.83 2.84
N PRO A 211 -8.89 -8.63 1.78
CA PRO A 211 -8.65 -8.16 0.42
C PRO A 211 -9.55 -6.95 0.16
N ARG A 212 -8.95 -5.85 -0.27
CA ARG A 212 -9.70 -4.65 -0.66
C ARG A 212 -10.56 -4.99 -1.88
N ARG A 213 -11.88 -4.95 -1.71
CA ARG A 213 -12.86 -5.27 -2.76
C ARG A 213 -13.46 -3.98 -3.32
N GLY A 214 -13.89 -4.07 -4.57
CA GLY A 214 -14.60 -2.99 -5.24
C GLY A 214 -13.85 -1.65 -5.20
N GLU A 215 -14.55 -0.60 -4.76
CA GLU A 215 -14.02 0.77 -4.63
C GLU A 215 -12.81 0.89 -3.70
N GLN A 216 -12.66 -0.01 -2.74
CA GLN A 216 -11.51 0.01 -1.82
C GLN A 216 -10.20 -0.35 -2.53
N ASN A 217 -10.29 -0.99 -3.70
CA ASN A 217 -9.13 -1.24 -4.54
C ASN A 217 -8.80 0.03 -5.33
N SER A 218 -7.65 0.64 -5.05
CA SER A 218 -7.20 1.87 -5.73
C SER A 218 -6.98 1.74 -7.23
N ARG A 219 -6.98 0.51 -7.78
CA ARG A 219 -6.89 0.23 -9.22
C ARG A 219 -8.25 -0.10 -9.84
N ALA A 220 -9.34 -0.11 -9.06
CA ALA A 220 -10.68 -0.33 -9.57
C ALA A 220 -11.05 0.79 -10.54
N LYS A 221 -11.62 0.41 -11.68
CA LYS A 221 -12.10 1.34 -12.71
C LYS A 221 -13.59 1.66 -12.59
N LEU A 222 -14.30 0.87 -11.79
CA LEU A 222 -15.72 1.03 -11.53
C LEU A 222 -15.91 1.33 -10.04
N THR A 223 -17.09 1.83 -9.70
CA THR A 223 -17.63 2.01 -8.35
C THR A 223 -18.76 1.02 -8.12
N ASP A 224 -19.18 0.83 -6.87
CA ASP A 224 -20.35 0.02 -6.52
C ASP A 224 -21.59 0.60 -7.25
N ALA A 225 -21.73 1.92 -7.27
CA ALA A 225 -22.79 2.61 -8.01
C ALA A 225 -22.73 2.38 -9.53
N ASN A 226 -21.53 2.40 -10.13
CA ASN A 226 -21.39 2.09 -11.57
C ASN A 226 -21.81 0.65 -11.86
N VAL A 227 -21.51 -0.29 -10.95
CA VAL A 227 -21.89 -1.69 -11.11
C VAL A 227 -23.40 -1.87 -11.08
N GLN A 228 -24.08 -1.24 -10.12
CA GLN A 228 -25.54 -1.24 -10.04
C GLN A 228 -26.16 -0.63 -11.30
N GLU A 229 -25.63 0.51 -11.77
CA GLU A 229 -26.11 1.17 -12.98
C GLU A 229 -25.89 0.33 -14.25
N ILE A 230 -24.73 -0.33 -14.38
CA ILE A 230 -24.45 -1.25 -15.50
C ILE A 230 -25.46 -2.39 -15.52
N ARG A 231 -25.72 -3.01 -14.37
CA ARG A 231 -26.67 -4.13 -14.26
C ARG A 231 -28.11 -3.67 -14.54
N ARG A 232 -28.53 -2.53 -13.98
CA ARG A 232 -29.84 -1.91 -14.21
C ARG A 232 -30.08 -1.62 -15.70
N ARG A 233 -29.17 -0.87 -16.35
CA ARG A 233 -29.28 -0.52 -17.77
C ARG A 233 -29.32 -1.75 -18.67
N TYR A 234 -28.56 -2.79 -18.33
CA TYR A 234 -28.57 -4.02 -19.11
C TYR A 234 -29.87 -4.81 -18.92
N ALA A 235 -30.41 -4.87 -17.70
CA ALA A 235 -31.67 -5.54 -17.38
C ALA A 235 -32.89 -4.87 -18.02
N GLU A 236 -32.91 -3.53 -18.09
CA GLU A 236 -33.94 -2.75 -18.80
C GLU A 236 -33.96 -3.01 -20.32
N GLY A 237 -32.87 -3.57 -20.85
CA GLY A 237 -32.73 -3.90 -22.27
C GLY A 237 -32.44 -2.67 -23.15
N GLY A 238 -32.18 -2.92 -24.44
CA GLY A 238 -31.92 -1.85 -25.42
C GLY A 238 -30.50 -1.29 -25.41
N VAL A 239 -29.63 -1.71 -24.50
CA VAL A 239 -28.23 -1.29 -24.43
C VAL A 239 -27.31 -2.50 -24.61
N THR A 240 -26.34 -2.39 -25.52
CA THR A 240 -25.35 -3.46 -25.74
C THR A 240 -24.23 -3.39 -24.71
N GLN A 241 -23.57 -4.51 -24.45
CA GLN A 241 -22.37 -4.53 -23.58
C GLN A 241 -21.25 -3.64 -24.13
N GLN A 242 -21.17 -3.48 -25.45
CA GLN A 242 -20.21 -2.57 -26.09
C GLN A 242 -20.53 -1.10 -25.77
N ALA A 243 -21.80 -0.69 -25.87
CA ALA A 243 -22.20 0.66 -25.50
C ALA A 243 -21.92 0.96 -24.03
N LEU A 244 -22.15 -0.02 -23.13
CA LEU A 244 -21.78 0.11 -21.71
C LEU A 244 -20.27 0.17 -21.49
N SER A 245 -19.49 -0.60 -22.25
CA SER A 245 -18.02 -0.56 -22.24
C SER A 245 -17.50 0.84 -22.58
N GLU A 246 -18.02 1.43 -23.66
CA GLU A 246 -17.68 2.79 -24.09
C GLU A 246 -18.09 3.84 -23.05
N LEU A 247 -19.33 3.74 -22.54
CA LEU A 247 -19.87 4.67 -21.56
C LEU A 247 -19.06 4.72 -20.25
N PHE A 248 -18.65 3.55 -19.74
CA PHE A 248 -17.92 3.45 -18.48
C PHE A 248 -16.40 3.38 -18.65
N GLY A 249 -15.88 3.45 -19.89
CA GLY A 249 -14.44 3.44 -20.17
C GLY A 249 -13.72 2.15 -19.72
N VAL A 250 -14.41 1.01 -19.74
CA VAL A 250 -13.88 -0.30 -19.33
C VAL A 250 -14.09 -1.32 -20.45
N SER A 251 -13.32 -2.40 -20.48
CA SER A 251 -13.48 -3.39 -21.56
C SER A 251 -14.80 -4.16 -21.46
N SER A 252 -15.32 -4.61 -22.61
CA SER A 252 -16.51 -5.47 -22.69
C SER A 252 -16.41 -6.74 -21.83
N SER A 253 -15.20 -7.28 -21.61
CA SER A 253 -14.99 -8.42 -20.70
C SER A 253 -15.26 -8.06 -19.23
N ILE A 254 -14.95 -6.83 -18.80
CA ILE A 254 -15.28 -6.34 -17.46
C ILE A 254 -16.80 -6.20 -17.34
N ILE A 255 -17.44 -5.57 -18.32
CA ILE A 255 -18.90 -5.41 -18.38
C ILE A 255 -19.60 -6.76 -18.31
N SER A 256 -19.21 -7.71 -19.17
CA SER A 256 -19.75 -9.08 -19.17
C SER A 256 -19.58 -9.77 -17.82
N GLY A 257 -18.43 -9.61 -17.15
CA GLY A 257 -18.19 -10.18 -15.82
C GLY A 257 -19.03 -9.52 -14.72
N VAL A 258 -19.30 -8.21 -14.83
CA VAL A 258 -20.17 -7.47 -13.91
C VAL A 258 -21.63 -7.90 -14.07
N ILE A 259 -22.12 -8.00 -15.30
CA ILE A 259 -23.49 -8.42 -15.63
C ILE A 259 -23.74 -9.85 -15.17
N ARG A 260 -22.79 -10.77 -15.39
CA ARG A 260 -22.90 -12.18 -14.95
C ARG A 260 -22.69 -12.39 -13.44
N GLY A 261 -22.49 -11.32 -12.66
CA GLY A 261 -22.22 -11.42 -11.22
C GLY A 261 -20.88 -12.09 -10.86
N GLN A 262 -20.00 -12.34 -11.82
CA GLN A 262 -18.68 -12.97 -11.58
C GLN A 262 -17.65 -11.97 -11.04
N ARG A 263 -17.87 -10.68 -11.29
CA ARG A 263 -17.13 -9.56 -10.72
C ARG A 263 -18.06 -8.73 -9.84
N TRP A 264 -17.49 -8.08 -8.83
CA TRP A 264 -18.26 -7.24 -7.89
C TRP A 264 -19.41 -8.03 -7.23
N THR A 265 -19.11 -9.26 -6.81
CA THR A 265 -20.05 -10.20 -6.16
C THR A 265 -20.62 -9.69 -4.83
N HIS A 266 -19.98 -8.68 -4.23
CA HIS A 266 -20.41 -8.07 -2.97
C HIS A 266 -21.43 -6.94 -3.19
N VAL A 267 -21.52 -6.40 -4.40
CA VAL A 267 -22.50 -5.37 -4.75
C VAL A 267 -23.82 -6.08 -5.02
N ARG A 268 -24.84 -5.75 -4.23
CA ARG A 268 -26.21 -6.21 -4.44
C ARG A 268 -26.95 -5.24 -5.35
N ASP A 269 -27.86 -5.77 -6.14
CA ASP A 269 -28.73 -4.95 -6.98
C ASP A 269 -29.88 -4.45 -6.10
N ASP A 270 -30.22 -3.17 -6.22
CA ASP A 270 -31.28 -2.56 -5.42
C ASP A 270 -32.64 -3.14 -5.87
N GLY A 271 -33.15 -4.15 -5.17
CA GLY A 271 -34.45 -4.77 -5.47
C GLY A 271 -34.56 -6.29 -5.32
N GLN A 272 -33.58 -6.98 -4.71
CA GLN A 272 -33.65 -8.40 -4.34
C GLN A 272 -33.50 -8.62 -2.84
#